data_AF-A0A2T4Z630-F1
#
_entry.id   AF-A0A2T4Z630-F1
#
_cell.length_a   1.000
_cell.length_b   1.000
_cell.length_c   1.000
_cell.angle_alpha   90.00
_cell.angle_beta   90.00
_cell.angle_gamma   90.00
#
_symmetry.space_group_name_H-M   'P 1'
#
loop_
_entity.id
_entity.type
_entity.pdbx_description
1 polymer ?
#
loop_
_entity_poly.entity_id
_entity_poly.type
_entity_poly.pdbx_seq_one_letter_code
_entity_poly.pdbx_strand_id
1 'polypeptide(L)' 'MAQSAASTLIAIDEEVEAVLAEFDGDPRRAIRALLDDIAALAEDQPAPLFDMIGFGASADTTDRD' A
#
# COMPACT_ATOMS: atom_id res chain seq x y z
N MET A 1 9.35 -20.78 25.93
CA MET A 1 8.66 -20.38 24.67
C MET A 1 9.51 -19.47 23.77
N ALA A 2 10.86 -19.59 23.75
CA ALA A 2 11.72 -18.77 22.89
C ALA A 2 11.94 -19.37 21.48
N GLN A 3 11.50 -20.62 21.25
CA GLN A 3 11.75 -21.37 20.03
C GLN A 3 10.82 -20.99 18.85
N SER A 4 9.79 -20.17 19.12
CA SER A 4 8.80 -19.77 18.11
C SER A 4 9.27 -18.62 17.23
N ALA A 5 10.01 -17.64 17.77
CA ALA A 5 10.38 -16.43 17.01
C ALA A 5 11.56 -16.67 16.05
N ALA A 6 12.55 -17.47 16.47
CA ALA A 6 13.72 -17.77 15.65
C ALA A 6 13.37 -18.60 14.40
N SER A 7 12.43 -19.55 14.53
CA SER A 7 11.96 -20.36 13.40
C SER A 7 11.19 -19.52 12.38
N THR A 8 10.45 -18.51 12.82
CA THR A 8 9.73 -17.57 11.94
C THR A 8 10.69 -16.68 11.16
N LEU A 9 11.75 -16.16 11.80
CA LEU A 9 12.72 -15.29 11.12
C LEU A 9 13.47 -16.02 10.00
N ILE A 10 13.88 -17.28 10.23
CA ILE A 10 14.54 -18.11 9.21
C ILE A 10 13.60 -18.36 8.02
N ALA A 11 12.33 -18.65 8.28
CA ALA A 11 11.35 -18.82 7.22
C ALA A 11 11.13 -17.53 6.40
N ILE A 12 11.12 -16.36 7.06
CA ILE A 12 11.01 -15.06 6.37
C ILE A 12 12.25 -14.79 5.51
N ASP A 13 13.46 -15.09 5.99
CA ASP A 13 14.69 -14.88 5.21
C ASP A 13 14.70 -15.76 3.95
N GLU A 14 14.27 -17.02 4.03
CA GLU A 14 14.17 -17.91 2.87
C GLU A 14 13.14 -17.40 1.84
N GLU A 15 11.99 -16.90 2.30
CA GLU A 15 10.96 -16.32 1.43
C GLU A 15 11.44 -15.02 0.76
N VAL A 16 12.14 -14.14 1.50
CA VAL A 16 12.70 -12.89 0.97
C VAL A 16 13.78 -13.19 -0.06
N GLU A 17 14.68 -14.14 0.20
CA GLU A 17 15.71 -14.55 -0.76
C GLU A 17 15.12 -15.15 -2.04
N ALA A 18 14.05 -15.95 -1.93
CA ALA A 18 13.34 -16.48 -3.09
C ALA A 18 12.76 -15.35 -3.96
N VAL A 19 12.10 -14.36 -3.33
CA VAL A 19 11.58 -13.18 -4.04
C VAL A 19 12.72 -12.39 -4.68
N LEU A 20 13.80 -12.12 -3.95
CA LEU A 20 14.93 -11.36 -4.51
C LEU A 20 15.58 -12.08 -5.70
N ALA A 21 15.67 -13.41 -5.67
CA ALA A 21 16.18 -14.20 -6.80
C ALA A 21 15.34 -14.03 -8.08
N GLU A 22 14.02 -13.84 -7.97
CA GLU A 22 13.14 -13.55 -9.12
C GLU A 22 13.46 -12.18 -9.78
N PHE A 23 14.06 -11.26 -9.03
CA PHE A 23 14.42 -9.92 -9.48
C PHE A 23 15.94 -9.72 -9.67
N ASP A 24 16.67 -10.78 -10.01
CA ASP A 24 18.14 -10.77 -10.21
C ASP A 24 18.92 -10.33 -8.96
N GLY A 25 18.34 -10.51 -7.77
CA GLY A 25 18.90 -10.04 -6.50
C GLY A 25 18.81 -8.52 -6.29
N ASP A 26 18.07 -7.78 -7.12
CA ASP A 26 17.90 -6.33 -6.97
C ASP A 26 16.67 -5.97 -6.10
N PRO A 27 16.87 -5.61 -4.82
CA PRO A 27 15.77 -5.26 -3.93
C PRO A 27 15.02 -4.01 -4.39
N ARG A 28 15.68 -3.06 -5.09
CA ARG A 28 15.00 -1.86 -5.58
C ARG A 28 14.03 -2.20 -6.69
N ARG A 29 14.35 -3.20 -7.51
CA ARG A 29 13.49 -3.68 -8.59
C ARG A 29 12.28 -4.44 -8.04
N ALA A 30 12.49 -5.32 -7.06
CA ALA A 30 11.42 -6.03 -6.38
C ALA A 30 10.43 -5.05 -5.70
N ILE A 31 10.95 -4.06 -4.95
CA ILE A 31 10.12 -3.05 -4.29
C ILE A 31 9.34 -2.21 -5.31
N ARG A 32 9.95 -1.83 -6.43
CA ARG A 32 9.24 -1.07 -7.48
C ARG A 32 8.09 -1.86 -8.08
N ALA A 33 8.32 -3.13 -8.43
CA ALA A 33 7.27 -4.00 -8.97
C ALA A 33 6.10 -4.12 -7.97
N LEU A 34 6.39 -4.31 -6.69
CA LEU A 34 5.36 -4.33 -5.64
C LEU A 34 4.57 -3.02 -5.55
N LEU A 35 5.24 -1.87 -5.63
CA LEU A 35 4.57 -0.57 -5.59
C LEU A 35 3.69 -0.34 -6.84
N ASP A 36 4.13 -0.80 -8.00
CA ASP A 36 3.35 -0.74 -9.24
C ASP A 36 2.10 -1.62 -9.14
N ASP A 37 2.22 -2.83 -8.60
CA ASP A 37 1.08 -3.74 -8.36
C ASP A 37 0.08 -3.13 -7.36
N ILE A 38 0.56 -2.52 -6.27
CA ILE A 38 -0.28 -1.83 -5.30
C ILE A 38 -1.01 -0.64 -5.95
N ALA A 39 -0.34 0.12 -6.80
CA ALA A 39 -0.96 1.23 -7.52
C ALA A 39 -2.07 0.73 -8.46
N ALA A 40 -1.82 -0.35 -9.22
CA ALA A 40 -2.84 -0.96 -10.08
C ALA A 40 -4.06 -1.45 -9.28
N LEU A 41 -3.85 -2.07 -8.11
CA LEU A 41 -4.94 -2.48 -7.21
C LEU A 41 -5.72 -1.30 -6.63
N ALA A 42 -5.06 -0.14 -6.44
CA ALA A 42 -5.72 1.07 -5.96
C ALA A 42 -6.57 1.74 -7.05
N GLU A 43 -6.13 1.67 -8.31
CA GLU A 43 -6.88 2.18 -9.47
C GLU A 43 -8.12 1.33 -9.80
N ASP A 44 -8.06 0.02 -9.53
CA ASP A 44 -9.18 -0.92 -9.77
C ASP A 44 -10.24 -0.91 -8.64
N GLN A 45 -10.00 -0.14 -7.57
CA GLN A 45 -11.03 0.15 -6.58
C GLN A 45 -11.99 1.19 -7.17
N PRO A 46 -13.32 0.95 -7.19
CA PRO A 46 -14.26 2.00 -7.55
C PRO A 46 -14.00 3.19 -6.62
N ALA A 47 -13.77 4.36 -7.22
CA ALA A 47 -13.48 5.60 -6.50
C ALA A 47 -14.38 5.67 -5.26
N PRO A 48 -13.81 5.92 -4.05
CA PRO A 48 -14.62 5.93 -2.84
C PRO A 48 -15.76 6.91 -3.05
N LEU A 49 -16.98 6.47 -2.74
CA LEU A 49 -18.25 7.22 -2.76
C LEU A 49 -18.24 8.52 -1.93
N PHE A 50 -17.07 9.02 -1.53
CA PHE A 50 -16.86 10.30 -0.86
C PHE A 50 -17.14 11.51 -1.77
N ASP A 51 -17.10 11.35 -3.09
CA ASP A 51 -17.44 12.45 -4.03
C ASP A 51 -18.94 12.55 -4.34
N MET A 52 -19.76 11.57 -3.90
CA MET A 52 -21.21 11.54 -4.16
C MET A 52 -22.04 12.20 -3.05
N ILE A 53 -21.41 12.61 -1.93
CA ILE A 53 -22.06 13.42 -0.90
C ILE A 53 -21.64 14.87 -1.11
N GLY A 54 -22.35 15.55 -2.02
CA GLY A 54 -22.34 17.01 -2.13
C GLY A 54 -22.88 17.66 -0.85
N PHE A 55 -22.10 17.62 0.24
CA PHE A 55 -22.31 18.51 1.37
C PHE A 55 -21.63 19.85 1.04
N GLY A 56 -22.46 20.79 0.62
CA GLY A 56 -22.08 22.02 -0.05
C GLY A 56 -21.02 22.84 0.66
N ALA A 57 -19.94 23.12 -0.06
CA ALA A 57 -19.16 24.33 0.13
C ALA A 57 -19.98 25.55 -0.33
N SER A 58 -21.03 25.88 0.40
CA SER A 58 -21.65 27.21 0.34
C SER A 58 -21.03 28.00 1.48
N ALA A 59 -19.92 28.65 1.17
CA ALA A 59 -19.36 29.70 2.00
C ALA A 59 -20.37 30.87 2.05
N ASP A 60 -21.33 30.81 2.97
CA ASP A 60 -22.14 31.97 3.35
C ASP A 60 -21.43 32.67 4.51
N THR A 61 -20.37 33.40 4.18
CA THR A 61 -19.84 34.49 5.00
C THR A 61 -20.37 35.79 4.42
N THR A 62 -21.68 35.97 4.46
CA THR A 62 -22.28 37.28 4.21
C THR A 62 -22.33 38.04 5.53
N ASP A 63 -21.30 38.86 5.69
CA ASP A 63 -21.26 40.13 6.42
C ASP A 63 -22.65 40.67 6.80
N ARG A 64 -22.89 40.89 8.09
CA ARG A 64 -24.04 41.66 8.55
C ARG A 64 -23.55 42.72 9.52
N ASP A 65 -23.55 43.94 9.02
CA ASP A 65 -23.32 45.22 9.72
C ASP A 65 -24.06 45.32 11.05
#